data_AF-A0A0H4IAZ4-F1
#
_entry.id   AF-A0A0H4IAZ4-F1
#
_cell.length_a   1.000
_cell.length_b   1.000
_cell.length_c   1.000
_cell.angle_alpha   90.00
_cell.angle_beta   90.00
_cell.angle_gamma   90.00
#
_symmetry.space_group_name_H-M   'P 1'
#
loop_
_entity.id
_entity.type
_entity.pdbx_description
1 polymer ?
#
loop_
_entity_poly.entity_id
_entity_poly.type
_entity_poly.pdbx_seq_one_letter_code
_entity_poly.pdbx_strand_id
1 'polypeptide(L)'
;MASLQDQLLKAGLADKKKAKAIRNEKHKQRKQQPKGAVQVNEAEQRVQQAREEKTERDRQLNQQHQAEAQKKAIQAQIRQLVGTNRLNRSHGESSYQFVHDKKIKKMYVDDLMVDQLARGRLAIICVSGEYEIVAEGVARKIQERDAQAVVVLHERTKDDLGDDDPYAGYEIPDDLMW
;
A
#
# COMPACT_ATOMS: atom_id res chain seq x y z
N MET A 1 5.54 57.54 2.50
CA MET A 1 6.62 56.52 2.57
C MET A 1 7.28 56.44 1.20
N ALA A 2 8.59 56.69 1.08
CA ALA A 2 9.28 56.70 -0.21
C ALA A 2 9.44 55.27 -0.76
N SER A 3 9.14 55.06 -2.03
CA SER A 3 9.23 53.73 -2.64
C SER A 3 10.69 53.29 -2.78
N LEU A 4 10.97 51.98 -2.68
CA LEU A 4 12.29 51.39 -2.94
C LEU A 4 12.86 51.83 -4.31
N GLN A 5 11.96 52.09 -5.26
CA GLN A 5 12.28 52.58 -6.59
C GLN A 5 12.83 54.02 -6.57
N ASP A 6 12.33 54.87 -5.68
CA ASP A 6 12.85 56.24 -5.47
C ASP A 6 14.19 56.23 -4.72
N GLN A 7 14.41 55.27 -3.82
CA GLN A 7 15.71 55.09 -3.15
C GLN A 7 16.81 54.67 -4.14
N LEU A 8 16.50 53.79 -5.10
CA LEU A 8 17.44 53.38 -6.16
C LEU A 8 17.71 54.48 -7.19
N LEU A 9 16.71 55.32 -7.51
CA LEU A 9 16.86 56.48 -8.38
C LEU A 9 17.70 57.61 -7.75
N LYS A 10 17.66 57.74 -6.42
CA LYS A 10 18.44 58.73 -5.66
C LYS A 10 19.90 58.30 -5.49
N ALA A 11 20.19 57.00 -5.52
CA ALA A 11 21.53 56.41 -5.42
C ALA A 11 22.33 56.42 -6.76
N GLY A 12 21.82 57.04 -7.82
CA GLY A 12 22.56 57.24 -9.08
C GLY A 12 22.74 55.99 -9.96
N LEU A 13 22.24 54.82 -9.56
CA LEU A 13 22.38 53.55 -10.29
C LEU A 13 21.24 53.28 -11.29
N ALA A 14 20.25 54.16 -11.38
CA ALA A 14 19.11 54.01 -12.29
C ALA A 14 18.98 55.23 -13.20
N ASP A 15 19.02 54.98 -14.52
CA ASP A 15 18.87 56.00 -15.55
C ASP A 15 17.42 56.51 -15.58
N LYS A 16 17.21 57.74 -15.11
CA LYS A 16 15.89 58.43 -15.04
C LYS A 16 15.15 58.39 -16.38
N LYS A 17 15.87 58.37 -17.51
CA LYS A 17 15.29 58.29 -18.85
C LYS A 17 14.60 56.94 -19.07
N LYS A 18 15.21 55.83 -18.63
CA LYS A 18 14.64 54.48 -18.76
C LYS A 18 13.42 54.29 -17.87
N ALA A 19 13.47 54.80 -16.63
CA ALA A 19 12.32 54.74 -15.72
C ALA A 19 11.11 55.53 -16.27
N LYS A 20 11.34 56.69 -16.88
CA LYS A 20 10.29 57.50 -17.51
C LYS A 20 9.76 56.87 -18.80
N ALA A 21 10.63 56.25 -19.61
CA ALA A 21 10.23 55.51 -20.80
C ALA A 21 9.31 54.33 -20.45
N ILE A 22 9.68 53.51 -19.45
CA ILE A 22 8.87 52.38 -18.98
C ILE A 22 7.52 52.85 -18.45
N ARG A 23 7.47 53.96 -17.70
CA ARG A 23 6.20 54.53 -17.23
C ARG A 23 5.31 55.01 -18.38
N ASN A 24 5.89 55.68 -19.37
CA ASN A 24 5.14 56.14 -20.54
C ASN A 24 4.65 54.99 -21.41
N GLU A 25 5.44 53.93 -21.56
CA GLU A 25 5.08 52.73 -22.31
C GLU A 25 3.95 51.96 -21.62
N LYS A 26 4.02 51.77 -20.31
CA LYS A 26 2.91 51.23 -19.50
C LYS A 26 1.64 52.09 -19.62
N HIS A 27 1.80 53.41 -19.65
CA HIS A 27 0.66 54.33 -19.77
C HIS A 27 0.04 54.33 -21.17
N LYS A 28 0.84 54.10 -22.22
CA LYS A 28 0.36 53.90 -23.60
C LYS A 28 -0.36 52.57 -23.75
N GLN A 29 0.21 51.48 -23.24
CA GLN A 29 -0.43 50.15 -23.24
C GLN A 29 -1.78 50.17 -22.52
N ARG A 30 -1.87 50.85 -21.37
CA ARG A 30 -3.15 51.04 -20.64
C ARG A 30 -4.19 51.87 -21.39
N LYS A 31 -3.78 52.80 -22.24
CA LYS A 31 -4.69 53.63 -23.06
C LYS A 31 -5.10 52.93 -24.37
N GLN A 32 -4.28 52.02 -24.87
CA GLN A 32 -4.54 51.24 -26.09
C GLN A 32 -5.37 49.98 -25.83
N GLN A 33 -5.49 49.53 -24.58
CA GLN A 33 -6.41 48.45 -24.23
C GLN A 33 -7.87 48.97 -24.16
N PRO A 34 -8.81 48.36 -24.89
CA PRO A 34 -10.22 48.74 -24.82
C PRO A 34 -10.78 48.46 -23.42
N LYS A 35 -11.53 49.43 -22.86
CA LYS A 35 -12.23 49.27 -21.58
C LYS A 35 -13.28 48.15 -21.72
N GLY A 36 -12.97 46.97 -21.18
CA GLY A 36 -13.86 45.81 -21.20
C GLY A 36 -13.26 44.52 -21.77
N ALA A 37 -12.03 44.55 -22.32
CA ALA A 37 -11.32 43.32 -22.63
C ALA A 37 -10.89 42.66 -21.31
N VAL A 38 -11.58 41.59 -20.93
CA VAL A 38 -11.09 40.64 -19.94
C VAL A 38 -9.78 40.11 -20.53
N GLN A 39 -8.65 40.64 -20.06
CA GLN A 39 -7.38 39.95 -20.18
C GLN A 39 -7.55 38.68 -19.38
N VAL A 40 -8.05 37.62 -20.02
CA VAL A 40 -7.86 36.27 -19.52
C VAL A 40 -6.35 36.08 -19.60
N ASN A 41 -5.68 36.38 -18.48
CA ASN A 41 -4.24 36.38 -18.38
C ASN A 41 -3.79 34.98 -18.81
N GLU A 42 -3.10 34.85 -19.94
CA GLU A 42 -2.38 33.63 -20.30
C GLU A 42 -1.52 33.12 -19.13
N ALA A 43 -1.03 34.04 -18.29
CA ALA A 43 -0.34 33.74 -17.05
C ALA A 43 -1.24 33.02 -16.02
N GLU A 44 -2.51 33.41 -15.86
CA GLU A 44 -3.46 32.74 -14.96
C GLU A 44 -3.83 31.35 -15.47
N GLN A 45 -4.04 31.19 -16.78
CA GLN A 45 -4.29 29.88 -17.39
C GLN A 45 -3.08 28.94 -17.28
N ARG A 46 -1.85 29.42 -17.52
CA ARG A 46 -0.63 28.62 -17.31
C ARG A 46 -0.40 28.26 -15.83
N VAL A 47 -0.73 29.16 -14.90
CA VAL A 47 -0.66 28.88 -13.46
C VAL A 47 -1.68 27.83 -13.06
N GLN A 48 -2.89 27.89 -13.63
CA GLN A 48 -3.93 26.91 -13.36
C GLN A 48 -3.58 25.53 -13.94
N GLN A 49 -3.12 25.46 -15.19
CA GLN A 49 -2.62 24.22 -15.81
C GLN A 49 -1.44 23.61 -15.03
N ALA A 50 -0.46 24.43 -14.62
CA ALA A 50 0.67 23.96 -13.83
C ALA A 50 0.26 23.48 -12.41
N ARG A 51 -0.84 24.00 -11.85
CA ARG A 51 -1.41 23.50 -10.58
C ARG A 51 -2.12 22.18 -10.77
N GLU A 52 -2.85 22.02 -11.86
CA GLU A 52 -3.55 20.78 -12.21
C GLU A 52 -2.57 19.64 -12.47
N GLU A 53 -1.53 19.87 -13.29
CA GLU A 53 -0.46 18.89 -13.55
C GLU A 53 0.32 18.49 -12.28
N LYS A 54 0.56 19.44 -11.37
CA LYS A 54 1.17 19.14 -10.07
C LYS A 54 0.24 18.30 -9.20
N THR A 55 -1.04 18.63 -9.16
CA THR A 55 -2.04 17.89 -8.38
C THR A 55 -2.18 16.46 -8.88
N GLU A 56 -2.15 16.24 -10.20
CA GLU A 56 -2.18 14.90 -10.79
C GLU A 56 -0.93 14.09 -10.48
N ARG A 57 0.26 14.69 -10.61
CA ARG A 57 1.52 14.04 -10.23
C ARG A 57 1.55 13.68 -8.74
N ASP A 58 1.14 14.60 -7.87
CA ASP A 58 1.09 14.38 -6.42
C ASP A 58 0.08 13.29 -6.04
N ARG A 59 -1.06 13.23 -6.74
CA ARG A 59 -2.03 12.13 -6.59
C ARG A 59 -1.43 10.78 -6.96
N GLN A 60 -0.72 10.69 -8.08
CA GLN A 60 -0.08 9.43 -8.51
C GLN A 60 1.00 8.98 -7.52
N LEU A 61 1.84 9.90 -7.06
CA LEU A 61 2.84 9.60 -6.03
C LEU A 61 2.20 9.15 -4.72
N ASN A 62 1.14 9.83 -4.26
CA ASN A 62 0.41 9.43 -3.06
C ASN A 62 -0.23 8.04 -3.19
N GLN A 63 -0.79 7.71 -4.36
CA GLN A 63 -1.34 6.38 -4.61
C GLN A 63 -0.26 5.30 -4.53
N GLN A 64 0.94 5.54 -5.07
CA GLN A 64 2.06 4.61 -4.97
C GLN A 64 2.49 4.41 -3.51
N HIS A 65 2.66 5.50 -2.74
CA HIS A 65 2.99 5.42 -1.33
C HIS A 65 1.91 4.70 -0.50
N GLN A 66 0.63 4.94 -0.78
CA GLN A 66 -0.48 4.25 -0.13
C GLN A 66 -0.46 2.75 -0.44
N ALA A 67 -0.24 2.36 -1.69
CA ALA A 67 -0.15 0.96 -2.08
C ALA A 67 1.03 0.24 -1.39
N GLU A 68 2.19 0.89 -1.30
CA GLU A 68 3.34 0.37 -0.56
C GLU A 68 3.07 0.23 0.94
N ALA A 69 2.43 1.24 1.54
CA ALA A 69 2.06 1.21 2.95
C ALA A 69 1.05 0.09 3.25
N GLN A 70 0.06 -0.12 2.38
CA GLN A 70 -0.90 -1.22 2.50
C GLN A 70 -0.22 -2.59 2.42
N LYS A 71 0.68 -2.79 1.44
CA LYS A 71 1.46 -4.03 1.35
C LYS A 71 2.27 -4.29 2.61
N LYS A 72 2.95 -3.27 3.14
CA LYS A 72 3.71 -3.38 4.40
C LYS A 72 2.81 -3.71 5.59
N ALA A 73 1.63 -3.10 5.66
CA ALA A 73 0.66 -3.38 6.72
C ALA A 73 0.16 -4.83 6.68
N ILE A 74 -0.16 -5.35 5.50
CA ILE A 74 -0.57 -6.75 5.31
C ILE A 74 0.56 -7.70 5.76
N GLN A 75 1.79 -7.46 5.30
CA GLN A 75 2.94 -8.28 5.69
C GLN A 75 3.19 -8.26 7.21
N ALA A 76 3.03 -7.10 7.86
CA ALA A 76 3.15 -6.99 9.30
C ALA A 76 2.04 -7.78 10.03
N GLN A 77 0.80 -7.71 9.54
CA GLN A 77 -0.32 -8.48 10.09
C GLN A 77 -0.09 -9.99 9.97
N ILE A 78 0.41 -10.45 8.82
CA ILE A 78 0.75 -11.86 8.60
C ILE A 78 1.85 -12.29 9.59
N ARG A 79 2.90 -11.49 9.75
CA ARG A 79 3.98 -11.77 10.71
C ARG A 79 3.46 -11.91 12.14
N GLN A 80 2.56 -11.03 12.55
CA GLN A 80 1.94 -11.13 13.88
C GLN A 80 1.12 -12.43 14.02
N LEU A 81 0.29 -12.73 13.02
CA LEU A 81 -0.57 -13.91 13.03
C LEU A 81 0.25 -15.21 13.11
N VAL A 82 1.31 -15.30 12.31
CA VAL A 82 2.26 -16.43 12.35
C VAL A 82 3.02 -16.47 13.68
N GLY A 83 3.52 -15.34 14.17
CA GLY A 83 4.27 -15.28 15.43
C GLY A 83 3.47 -15.80 16.64
N THR A 84 2.17 -15.54 16.68
CA THR A 84 1.28 -16.01 17.76
C THR A 84 0.83 -17.47 17.60
N ASN A 85 0.71 -17.98 16.37
CA ASN A 85 0.11 -19.30 16.08
C ASN A 85 1.12 -20.33 15.54
N ARG A 86 2.41 -20.00 15.48
CA ARG A 86 3.44 -20.93 15.02
C ARG A 86 3.54 -22.12 15.95
N LEU A 87 3.69 -23.30 15.37
CA LEU A 87 3.96 -24.53 16.10
C LEU A 87 5.46 -24.69 16.34
N ASN A 88 5.81 -25.19 17.52
CA ASN A 88 7.20 -25.44 17.88
C ASN A 88 7.74 -26.64 17.10
N ARG A 89 8.94 -26.52 16.55
CA ARG A 89 9.63 -27.53 15.72
C ARG A 89 10.90 -28.08 16.35
N SER A 90 11.21 -27.69 17.59
CA SER A 90 12.50 -28.00 18.24
C SER A 90 12.82 -29.49 18.40
N HIS A 91 11.85 -30.39 18.20
CA HIS A 91 12.01 -31.83 18.33
C HIS A 91 11.94 -32.58 16.99
N GLY A 92 11.89 -31.85 15.86
CA GLY A 92 11.72 -32.46 14.55
C GLY A 92 12.98 -33.17 14.07
N GLU A 93 12.90 -34.49 13.92
CA GLU A 93 13.96 -35.32 13.35
C GLU A 93 13.70 -35.64 11.87
N SER A 94 12.43 -35.64 11.46
CA SER A 94 12.01 -36.03 10.12
C SER A 94 12.09 -34.89 9.11
N SER A 95 12.69 -35.16 7.95
CA SER A 95 12.81 -34.16 6.90
C SER A 95 11.55 -34.13 6.03
N TYR A 96 10.84 -33.02 6.05
CA TYR A 96 9.73 -32.73 5.13
C TYR A 96 10.22 -31.88 3.96
N GLN A 97 9.93 -32.33 2.74
CA GLN A 97 10.33 -31.64 1.51
C GLN A 97 9.11 -31.00 0.84
N PHE A 98 9.28 -29.76 0.38
CA PHE A 98 8.22 -29.01 -0.28
C PHE A 98 8.79 -28.13 -1.39
N VAL A 99 7.94 -27.76 -2.35
CA VAL A 99 8.34 -26.90 -3.47
C VAL A 99 7.95 -25.47 -3.16
N HIS A 100 8.91 -24.55 -3.27
CA HIS A 100 8.65 -23.12 -3.24
C HIS A 100 9.47 -22.45 -4.34
N ASP A 101 8.81 -21.67 -5.19
CA ASP A 101 9.43 -20.93 -6.30
C ASP A 101 10.29 -21.83 -7.20
N LYS A 102 9.72 -22.96 -7.63
CA LYS A 102 10.36 -24.01 -8.47
C LYS A 102 11.60 -24.67 -7.87
N LYS A 103 11.89 -24.45 -6.59
CA LYS A 103 12.98 -25.10 -5.86
C LYS A 103 12.42 -26.02 -4.78
N ILE A 104 13.04 -27.19 -4.63
CA ILE A 104 12.76 -28.08 -3.52
C ILE A 104 13.47 -27.53 -2.29
N LYS A 105 12.71 -27.26 -1.23
CA LYS A 105 13.19 -26.89 0.08
C LYS A 105 12.89 -28.01 1.07
N LYS A 106 13.67 -28.08 2.13
CA LYS A 106 13.50 -29.06 3.20
C LYS A 106 13.39 -28.36 4.55
N MET A 107 12.60 -28.93 5.45
CA MET A 107 12.50 -28.51 6.84
C MET A 107 12.40 -29.74 7.75
N TYR A 108 12.84 -29.59 8.99
CA TYR A 108 12.75 -30.65 9.99
C TYR A 108 11.50 -30.46 10.83
N VAL A 109 10.73 -31.53 10.97
CA VAL A 109 9.43 -31.56 11.64
C VAL A 109 9.25 -32.90 12.36
N ASP A 110 8.31 -32.95 13.28
CA ASP A 110 7.94 -34.19 13.96
C ASP A 110 7.13 -35.10 13.01
N ASP A 111 7.16 -36.41 13.24
CA ASP A 111 6.41 -37.39 12.41
C ASP A 111 4.89 -37.10 12.41
N LEU A 112 4.34 -36.68 13.55
CA LEU A 112 2.94 -36.25 13.65
C LEU A 112 2.64 -35.03 12.78
N MET A 113 3.58 -34.09 12.67
CA MET A 113 3.42 -32.93 11.81
C MET A 113 3.48 -33.30 10.33
N VAL A 114 4.30 -34.30 9.94
CA VAL A 114 4.34 -34.80 8.56
C VAL A 114 2.95 -35.31 8.14
N ASP A 115 2.34 -36.15 8.97
CA ASP A 115 1.00 -36.68 8.71
C ASP A 115 -0.06 -35.58 8.68
N GLN A 116 -0.03 -34.64 9.64
CA GLN A 116 -0.97 -33.52 9.67
C GLN A 116 -0.79 -32.54 8.51
N LEU A 117 0.44 -32.36 8.00
CA LEU A 117 0.71 -31.61 6.78
C LEU A 117 0.12 -32.33 5.56
N ALA A 118 0.32 -33.65 5.44
CA ALA A 118 -0.21 -34.45 4.34
C ALA A 118 -1.76 -34.45 4.32
N ARG A 119 -2.40 -34.47 5.50
CA ARG A 119 -3.86 -34.38 5.67
C ARG A 119 -4.41 -32.95 5.54
N GLY A 120 -3.56 -31.94 5.34
CA GLY A 120 -4.00 -30.55 5.22
C GLY A 120 -4.51 -29.90 6.51
N ARG A 121 -4.23 -30.49 7.69
CA ARG A 121 -4.53 -29.88 9.00
C ARG A 121 -3.51 -28.80 9.38
N LEU A 122 -2.29 -28.95 8.88
CA LEU A 122 -1.21 -27.97 9.01
C LEU A 122 -0.86 -27.40 7.64
N ALA A 123 -0.24 -26.22 7.66
CA ALA A 123 0.23 -25.54 6.48
C ALA A 123 1.62 -24.95 6.70
N ILE A 124 2.38 -24.80 5.61
CA ILE A 124 3.69 -24.14 5.60
C ILE A 124 3.52 -22.75 5.03
N ILE A 125 4.01 -21.75 5.76
CA ILE A 125 3.93 -20.34 5.39
C ILE A 125 5.34 -19.77 5.30
N CYS A 126 5.59 -18.97 4.27
CA CYS A 126 6.79 -18.19 4.09
C CYS A 126 6.54 -16.77 4.60
N VAL A 127 7.22 -16.37 5.68
CA VAL A 127 7.15 -15.02 6.22
C VAL A 127 8.54 -14.50 6.45
N SER A 128 8.87 -13.33 5.89
CA SER A 128 10.19 -12.70 6.04
C SER A 128 11.37 -13.58 5.60
N GLY A 129 11.15 -14.54 4.71
CA GLY A 129 12.17 -15.47 4.24
C GLY A 129 12.36 -16.72 5.10
N GLU A 130 11.61 -16.83 6.21
CA GLU A 130 11.58 -18.02 7.06
C GLU A 130 10.33 -18.84 6.78
N TYR A 131 10.46 -20.17 6.94
CA TYR A 131 9.35 -21.10 6.84
C TYR A 131 8.84 -21.40 8.23
N GLU A 132 7.54 -21.24 8.44
CA GLU A 132 6.85 -21.52 9.70
C GLU A 132 5.66 -22.44 9.44
N ILE A 133 5.28 -23.21 10.47
CA ILE A 133 4.14 -24.12 10.43
C ILE A 133 3.02 -23.54 11.28
N VAL A 134 1.82 -23.47 10.71
CA VAL A 134 0.61 -23.04 11.42
C VAL A 134 -0.54 -23.99 11.14
N ALA A 135 -1.57 -23.93 11.98
CA ALA A 135 -2.82 -24.62 11.74
C ALA A 135 -3.53 -24.10 10.48
N GLU A 136 -4.27 -24.97 9.81
CA GLU A 136 -5.03 -24.66 8.60
C GLU A 136 -5.94 -23.42 8.74
N GLY A 137 -6.69 -23.29 9.85
CA GLY A 137 -7.58 -22.14 10.04
C GLY A 137 -6.85 -20.80 10.05
N VAL A 138 -5.59 -20.80 10.50
CA VAL A 138 -4.70 -19.63 10.48
C VAL A 138 -4.15 -19.42 9.06
N ALA A 139 -3.78 -20.51 8.38
CA ALA A 139 -3.30 -20.48 7.00
C ALA A 139 -4.34 -19.95 6.02
N ARG A 140 -5.63 -20.34 6.14
CA ARG A 140 -6.73 -19.79 5.32
C ARG A 140 -6.89 -18.29 5.53
N LYS A 141 -6.83 -17.81 6.78
CA LYS A 141 -6.84 -16.37 7.08
C LYS A 141 -5.65 -15.63 6.45
N ILE A 142 -4.48 -16.27 6.37
CA ILE A 142 -3.31 -15.69 5.69
C ILE A 142 -3.54 -15.69 4.18
N GLN A 143 -4.07 -16.79 3.62
CA GLN A 143 -4.36 -16.93 2.19
C GLN A 143 -5.32 -15.85 1.67
N GLU A 144 -6.34 -15.49 2.45
CA GLU A 144 -7.27 -14.39 2.14
C GLU A 144 -6.59 -13.02 2.04
N ARG A 145 -5.47 -12.82 2.75
CA ARG A 145 -4.72 -11.56 2.79
C ARG A 145 -3.59 -11.53 1.77
N ASP A 146 -2.82 -12.62 1.72
CA ASP A 146 -1.71 -12.83 0.80
C ASP A 146 -1.57 -14.33 0.51
N ALA A 147 -2.06 -14.73 -0.67
CA ALA A 147 -1.94 -16.10 -1.14
C ALA A 147 -0.49 -16.52 -1.41
N GLN A 148 0.44 -15.58 -1.66
CA GLN A 148 1.85 -15.91 -1.92
C GLN A 148 2.61 -16.29 -0.65
N ALA A 149 2.12 -15.85 0.51
CA ALA A 149 2.70 -16.23 1.80
C ALA A 149 2.48 -17.72 2.10
N VAL A 150 1.40 -18.32 1.60
CA VAL A 150 1.09 -19.74 1.82
C VAL A 150 1.86 -20.59 0.80
N VAL A 151 2.72 -21.48 1.30
CA VAL A 151 3.60 -22.32 0.47
C VAL A 151 2.98 -23.69 0.23
N VAL A 152 2.49 -24.30 1.31
CA VAL A 152 1.86 -25.62 1.29
C VAL A 152 0.58 -25.53 2.09
N LEU A 153 -0.54 -25.86 1.45
CA LEU A 153 -1.83 -26.06 2.07
C LEU A 153 -2.55 -27.13 1.26
N HIS A 154 -2.70 -28.32 1.83
CA HIS A 154 -3.45 -29.41 1.19
C HIS A 154 -4.93 -29.29 1.52
N GLU A 155 -5.80 -29.61 0.56
CA GLU A 155 -7.24 -29.67 0.81
C GLU A 155 -7.58 -30.93 1.60
N ARG A 156 -8.36 -30.78 2.67
CA ARG A 156 -8.89 -31.92 3.40
C ARG A 156 -9.85 -32.70 2.51
N THR A 157 -9.69 -34.01 2.48
CA THR A 157 -10.71 -34.90 1.96
C THR A 157 -11.85 -34.99 2.98
N LYS A 158 -13.11 -35.08 2.52
CA LYS A 158 -14.30 -35.02 3.41
C LYS A 158 -14.32 -36.08 4.52
N ASP A 159 -13.56 -37.16 4.37
CA ASP A 159 -13.43 -38.21 5.39
C ASP A 159 -12.65 -37.78 6.66
N ASP A 160 -11.93 -36.65 6.62
CA ASP A 160 -11.18 -36.12 7.78
C ASP A 160 -11.99 -35.14 8.66
N LEU A 161 -13.27 -34.90 8.33
CA LEU A 161 -14.17 -33.99 9.07
C LEU A 161 -14.81 -34.62 10.32
N GLY A 162 -14.50 -35.88 10.62
CA GLY A 162 -15.34 -36.73 11.46
C GLY A 162 -15.11 -36.76 12.97
N ASP A 163 -14.36 -35.84 13.61
CA ASP A 163 -14.03 -36.07 15.04
C ASP A 163 -13.78 -34.86 15.94
N ASP A 164 -14.22 -33.64 15.58
CA ASP A 164 -13.97 -32.46 16.46
C ASP A 164 -15.11 -31.43 16.50
N ASP A 165 -16.36 -31.85 16.29
CA ASP A 165 -17.53 -31.01 16.59
C ASP A 165 -18.47 -31.70 17.60
N PRO A 166 -18.32 -31.41 18.91
CA PRO A 166 -19.22 -31.92 19.94
C PRO A 166 -20.66 -31.36 19.86
N TYR A 167 -20.94 -30.43 18.95
CA TYR A 167 -22.26 -29.82 18.74
C TYR A 167 -22.91 -30.15 17.39
N ALA A 168 -22.31 -31.01 16.56
CA ALA A 168 -22.88 -31.42 15.26
C ALA A 168 -24.26 -32.10 15.36
N GLY A 169 -24.69 -32.52 16.55
CA GLY A 169 -26.02 -33.08 16.81
C GLY A 169 -27.11 -32.07 17.15
N TYR A 170 -26.81 -30.77 17.25
CA TYR A 170 -27.81 -29.73 17.54
C TYR A 170 -28.20 -29.02 16.25
N GLU A 171 -29.13 -29.60 15.49
CA GLU A 171 -29.88 -28.89 14.45
C GLU A 171 -30.67 -27.75 15.12
N ILE A 172 -30.29 -26.50 14.85
CA ILE A 172 -31.04 -25.32 15.29
C ILE A 172 -32.33 -25.29 14.46
N PRO A 173 -33.53 -25.39 15.07
CA PRO A 173 -34.79 -25.31 14.33
C PRO A 173 -34.97 -23.90 13.77
N ASP A 174 -35.42 -23.82 12.52
CA ASP A 174 -35.51 -22.63 11.65
C ASP A 174 -36.59 -21.60 12.07
N ASP A 175 -37.03 -21.56 13.33
CA ASP A 175 -38.06 -20.62 13.77
C ASP A 175 -37.70 -19.94 15.09
N LEU A 176 -36.90 -18.89 14.98
CA LEU A 176 -36.63 -17.95 16.06
C LEU A 176 -36.56 -16.52 15.52
N MET A 177 -37.66 -16.08 14.90
CA MET A 177 -37.95 -14.67 14.69
C MET A 177 -38.83 -14.19 15.84
N TRP A 178 -38.23 -13.44 16.77
CA TRP A 178 -38.95 -12.60 17.73
C TRP A 178 -38.79 -11.13 17.34
#